data_AF-A0A2G3A0N5-F1
#
_entry.id   AF-A0A2G3A0N5-F1
#
_cell.length_a   1.000
_cell.length_b   1.000
_cell.length_c   1.000
_cell.angle_alpha   90.00
_cell.angle_beta   90.00
_cell.angle_gamma   90.00
#
_symmetry.space_group_name_H-M   'P 1'
#
loop_
_entity.id
_entity.type
_entity.pdbx_description
1 polymer ?
#
loop_
_entity_poly.entity_id
_entity_poly.type
_entity_poly.pdbx_seq_one_letter_code
_entity_poly.pdbx_strand_id
1 'polypeptide(L)'
;MALPSDNIEDKSREVMAAQAHIWNHTFNFINSMSLKCAIQLGIPDIIHSHGRPMSLSDIVDALPINNNNARTQDCVYRLMRILIHAGFFIQEDEGYLLTPTSRLLLKDEPLSLAPLVQMELDPNLMDPWHSLSKWLKNGDDSSTPYATTHGMPIFEYAGNEPWLNHLFNEAMASDARLVMSVLTKSGKGVFKGLKSLVDVGGGTGTVARAIADAFPQINCSVLDLPHVIEGLEGCKNLSFVGGDMFKSIPSADAILIKWVLHNWSDEECIKILKKCKEAIPSKENGGKVIIIDMVLMDQNLRTRDDKSYETQLFFDMLMMVAVSGKQRSQQDWANLFSHAGFSDYNIIPILGLRSVIEVYP
;
A
#
# COMPACT_ATOMS: atom_id res chain seq x y z
N MET A 1 46.81 -8.70 -41.14
CA MET A 1 45.54 -7.96 -41.11
C MET A 1 44.61 -8.77 -40.22
N ALA A 2 44.61 -8.50 -38.91
CA ALA A 2 43.72 -9.17 -37.96
C ALA A 2 42.36 -8.47 -38.07
N LEU A 3 41.29 -9.24 -38.27
CA LEU A 3 39.93 -8.73 -38.27
C LEU A 3 39.52 -8.31 -36.84
N PRO A 4 38.64 -7.31 -36.68
CA PRO A 4 38.14 -6.89 -35.38
C PRO A 4 37.10 -7.89 -34.86
N SER A 5 37.55 -9.07 -34.39
CA SER A 5 36.67 -10.11 -33.85
C SER A 5 36.09 -9.74 -32.49
N ASP A 6 36.87 -9.08 -31.64
CA ASP A 6 36.51 -8.85 -30.24
C ASP A 6 35.36 -7.86 -30.08
N ASN A 7 35.18 -6.94 -31.03
CA ASN A 7 34.16 -5.88 -30.99
C ASN A 7 32.78 -6.36 -31.49
N ILE A 8 32.71 -7.49 -32.19
CA ILE A 8 31.44 -8.08 -32.67
C ILE A 8 30.85 -9.01 -31.61
N GLU A 9 31.71 -9.77 -30.92
CA GLU A 9 31.29 -10.63 -29.81
C GLU A 9 30.76 -9.82 -28.62
N ASP A 10 31.38 -8.68 -28.30
CA ASP A 10 30.96 -7.81 -27.19
C ASP A 10 29.57 -7.18 -27.45
N LYS A 11 29.37 -6.61 -28.65
CA LYS A 11 28.06 -6.09 -29.08
C LYS A 11 26.97 -7.16 -29.10
N SER A 12 27.30 -8.38 -29.49
CA SER A 12 26.33 -9.49 -29.50
C SER A 12 25.92 -9.86 -28.07
N ARG A 13 26.86 -9.85 -27.11
CA ARG A 13 26.56 -10.07 -25.68
C ARG A 13 25.69 -8.96 -25.09
N GLU A 14 25.99 -7.70 -25.42
CA GLU A 14 25.17 -6.55 -25.00
C GLU A 14 23.72 -6.68 -25.48
N VAL A 15 23.52 -7.04 -26.75
CA VAL A 15 22.17 -7.24 -27.32
C VAL A 15 21.42 -8.37 -26.61
N MET A 16 22.09 -9.50 -26.34
CA MET A 16 21.46 -10.62 -25.62
C MET A 16 21.10 -10.25 -24.17
N ALA A 17 21.95 -9.48 -23.48
CA ALA A 17 21.64 -8.98 -22.15
C ALA A 17 20.45 -8.01 -22.16
N ALA A 18 20.41 -7.09 -23.13
CA ALA A 18 19.30 -6.17 -23.32
C ALA A 18 17.99 -6.91 -23.63
N GLN A 19 18.03 -7.95 -24.47
CA GLN A 19 16.88 -8.80 -24.75
C GLN A 19 16.35 -9.47 -23.48
N ALA A 20 17.23 -10.08 -22.68
CA ALA A 20 16.85 -10.71 -21.42
C ALA A 20 16.23 -9.70 -20.45
N HIS A 21 16.78 -8.48 -20.37
CA HIS A 21 16.23 -7.41 -19.55
C HIS A 21 14.81 -7.01 -20.00
N ILE A 22 14.59 -6.80 -21.30
CA ILE A 22 13.26 -6.50 -21.86
C ILE A 22 12.27 -7.63 -21.57
N TRP A 23 12.69 -8.89 -21.74
CA TRP A 23 11.82 -10.05 -21.49
C TRP A 23 11.47 -10.18 -20.01
N ASN A 24 12.41 -9.94 -19.10
CA ASN A 24 12.14 -9.96 -17.67
C ASN A 24 11.08 -8.91 -17.30
N HIS A 25 11.16 -7.69 -17.84
CA HIS A 25 10.11 -6.69 -17.64
C HIS A 25 8.78 -7.09 -18.28
N THR A 26 8.81 -7.59 -19.52
CA THR A 26 7.60 -8.05 -20.25
C THR A 26 6.85 -9.13 -19.49
N PHE A 27 7.57 -10.07 -18.89
CA PHE A 27 7.00 -11.21 -18.19
C PHE A 27 6.89 -11.03 -16.68
N ASN A 28 7.22 -9.84 -16.13
CA ASN A 28 7.25 -9.66 -14.68
C ASN A 28 5.87 -9.84 -14.02
N PHE A 29 4.77 -9.61 -14.76
CA PHE A 29 3.41 -9.89 -14.28
C PHE A 29 3.22 -11.36 -13.87
N ILE A 30 4.00 -12.29 -14.42
CA ILE A 30 3.97 -13.71 -14.04
C ILE A 30 4.34 -13.87 -12.56
N ASN A 31 5.28 -13.09 -12.03
CA ASN A 31 5.63 -13.12 -10.61
C ASN A 31 4.43 -12.71 -9.75
N SER A 32 3.79 -11.59 -10.10
CA SER A 32 2.60 -11.08 -9.39
C SER A 32 1.44 -12.08 -9.43
N MET A 33 1.12 -12.62 -10.61
CA MET A 33 0.03 -13.59 -10.76
C MET A 33 0.33 -14.93 -10.09
N SER A 34 1.60 -15.36 -10.08
CA SER A 34 2.04 -16.55 -9.35
C SER A 34 1.86 -16.38 -7.86
N LEU A 35 2.20 -15.20 -7.33
CA LEU A 35 2.00 -14.86 -5.92
C LEU A 35 0.52 -14.86 -5.55
N LYS A 36 -0.33 -14.18 -6.34
CA LYS A 36 -1.79 -14.19 -6.17
C LYS A 36 -2.33 -15.61 -6.16
N CYS A 37 -1.92 -16.44 -7.12
CA CYS A 37 -2.32 -17.84 -7.20
C CYS A 37 -1.96 -18.63 -5.94
N ALA A 38 -0.72 -18.50 -5.45
CA ALA A 38 -0.28 -19.21 -4.25
C ALA A 38 -1.08 -18.81 -2.99
N ILE A 39 -1.42 -17.52 -2.85
CA ILE A 39 -2.28 -17.03 -1.77
C ILE A 39 -3.70 -17.60 -1.91
N GLN A 40 -4.28 -17.55 -3.11
CA GLN A 40 -5.64 -18.06 -3.36
C GLN A 40 -5.76 -19.57 -3.14
N LEU A 41 -4.69 -20.32 -3.44
CA LEU A 41 -4.62 -21.76 -3.19
C LEU A 41 -4.29 -22.11 -1.74
N GLY A 42 -3.97 -21.13 -0.88
CA GLY A 42 -3.61 -21.35 0.52
C GLY A 42 -2.25 -22.03 0.71
N ILE A 43 -1.34 -21.96 -0.28
CA ILE A 43 -0.03 -22.62 -0.20
C ILE A 43 0.78 -22.17 1.03
N PRO A 44 0.89 -20.87 1.36
CA PRO A 44 1.59 -20.44 2.58
C PRO A 44 1.03 -21.11 3.84
N ASP A 45 -0.30 -21.13 3.99
CA ASP A 45 -0.98 -21.67 5.16
C ASP A 45 -0.83 -23.19 5.27
N ILE A 46 -0.89 -23.90 4.13
CA ILE A 46 -0.70 -25.36 4.05
C ILE A 46 0.71 -25.74 4.56
N ILE A 47 1.75 -25.08 4.04
CA ILE A 47 3.14 -25.33 4.45
C ILE A 47 3.33 -24.93 5.92
N HIS A 48 2.76 -23.79 6.35
CA HIS A 48 2.84 -23.34 7.74
C HIS A 48 2.24 -24.36 8.72
N SER A 49 1.03 -24.83 8.41
CA SER A 49 0.27 -25.77 9.24
C SER A 49 0.95 -27.14 9.32
N HIS A 50 1.72 -27.53 8.29
CA HIS A 50 2.52 -28.74 8.31
C HIS A 50 3.67 -28.68 9.32
N GLY A 51 4.20 -27.49 9.61
CA GLY A 51 5.17 -27.24 10.68
C GLY A 51 6.62 -27.69 10.41
N ARG A 52 6.91 -28.26 9.24
CA ARG A 52 8.22 -28.75 8.79
C ARG A 52 8.33 -28.67 7.26
N PRO A 53 9.50 -28.95 6.64
CA PRO A 53 9.59 -29.01 5.18
C PRO A 53 8.53 -29.95 4.60
N MET A 54 7.79 -29.48 3.60
CA MET A 54 6.67 -30.21 3.02
C MET A 54 7.01 -30.65 1.60
N SER A 55 6.80 -31.93 1.26
CA SER A 55 7.09 -32.42 -0.10
C SER A 55 6.13 -31.82 -1.13
N LEU A 56 6.52 -31.83 -2.41
CA LEU A 56 5.63 -31.37 -3.49
C LEU A 56 4.32 -32.15 -3.52
N SER A 57 4.38 -33.47 -3.38
CA SER A 57 3.18 -34.33 -3.40
C SER A 57 2.26 -33.97 -2.25
N ASP A 58 2.80 -33.80 -1.04
CA ASP A 58 1.97 -33.46 0.12
C ASP A 58 1.31 -32.08 -0.06
N ILE A 59 2.03 -31.09 -0.61
CA ILE A 59 1.46 -29.78 -0.90
C ILE A 59 0.27 -29.93 -1.85
N VAL A 60 0.45 -30.65 -2.96
CA VAL A 60 -0.60 -30.84 -3.98
C VAL A 60 -1.79 -31.61 -3.42
N ASP A 61 -1.54 -32.63 -2.58
CA ASP A 61 -2.56 -33.42 -1.90
C ASP A 61 -3.41 -32.56 -0.94
N ALA A 62 -2.82 -31.53 -0.34
CA ALA A 62 -3.49 -30.61 0.57
C ALA A 62 -4.19 -29.43 -0.12
N LEU A 63 -3.97 -29.22 -1.43
CA LEU A 63 -4.60 -28.11 -2.15
C LEU A 63 -6.12 -28.27 -2.26
N PRO A 64 -6.91 -27.19 -2.18
CA PRO A 64 -8.36 -27.22 -2.36
C PRO A 64 -8.74 -27.30 -3.86
N ILE A 65 -8.33 -28.36 -4.54
CA ILE A 65 -8.50 -28.55 -6.00
C ILE A 65 -9.18 -29.88 -6.32
N ASN A 66 -9.92 -29.89 -7.43
CA ASN A 66 -10.72 -31.06 -7.84
C ASN A 66 -9.90 -32.20 -8.46
N ASN A 67 -8.67 -31.92 -8.92
CA ASN A 67 -7.86 -32.87 -9.68
C ASN A 67 -6.40 -32.87 -9.21
N ASN A 68 -6.01 -33.93 -8.51
CA ASN A 68 -4.62 -34.18 -8.14
C ASN A 68 -4.05 -35.30 -9.02
N ASN A 69 -3.51 -34.92 -10.17
CA ASN A 69 -2.88 -35.83 -11.12
C ASN A 69 -1.46 -35.35 -11.44
N ALA A 70 -0.70 -36.15 -12.21
CA ALA A 70 0.68 -35.83 -12.56
C ALA A 70 0.85 -34.46 -13.26
N ARG A 71 -0.15 -34.02 -14.03
CA ARG A 71 -0.13 -32.70 -14.67
C ARG A 71 -0.27 -31.59 -13.63
N THR A 72 -1.17 -31.73 -12.67
CA THR A 72 -1.31 -30.80 -11.54
C THR A 72 0.00 -30.69 -10.76
N GLN A 73 0.64 -31.83 -10.45
CA GLN A 73 1.93 -31.83 -9.75
C GLN A 73 3.01 -31.08 -10.53
N ASP A 74 3.14 -31.28 -11.85
CA ASP A 74 4.06 -30.50 -12.70
C ASP A 74 3.73 -29.00 -12.68
N CYS A 75 2.46 -28.63 -12.77
CA CYS A 75 2.05 -27.23 -12.72
C CYS A 75 2.41 -26.56 -11.39
N VAL A 76 2.14 -27.22 -10.26
CA VAL A 76 2.48 -26.70 -8.92
C VAL A 76 3.99 -26.66 -8.73
N TYR A 77 4.74 -27.66 -9.21
CA TYR A 77 6.20 -27.63 -9.19
C TYR A 77 6.76 -26.38 -9.90
N ARG A 78 6.23 -26.06 -11.09
CA ARG A 78 6.65 -24.88 -11.86
C ARG A 78 6.27 -23.57 -11.16
N LEU A 79 5.10 -23.51 -10.53
CA LEU A 79 4.66 -22.39 -9.70
C LEU A 79 5.60 -22.18 -8.50
N MET A 80 5.92 -23.25 -7.77
CA MET A 80 6.84 -23.17 -6.64
C MET A 80 8.24 -22.73 -7.08
N ARG A 81 8.73 -23.19 -8.23
CA ARG A 81 10.05 -22.81 -8.74
C ARG A 81 10.19 -21.29 -8.97
N ILE A 82 9.19 -20.64 -9.56
CA ILE A 82 9.22 -19.18 -9.75
C ILE A 82 9.09 -18.45 -8.40
N LEU A 83 8.26 -18.95 -7.47
CA LEU A 83 8.08 -18.34 -6.15
C LEU A 83 9.28 -18.51 -5.23
N ILE A 84 10.05 -19.59 -5.39
CA ILE A 84 11.37 -19.75 -4.75
C ILE A 84 12.35 -18.73 -5.30
N HIS A 85 12.42 -18.60 -6.63
CA HIS A 85 13.30 -17.63 -7.25
C HIS A 85 12.97 -16.19 -6.83
N ALA A 86 11.68 -15.88 -6.65
CA ALA A 86 11.20 -14.61 -6.12
C ALA A 86 11.41 -14.43 -4.60
N GLY A 87 11.89 -15.46 -3.88
CA GLY A 87 12.23 -15.39 -2.46
C GLY A 87 11.05 -15.58 -1.48
N PHE A 88 9.90 -16.06 -1.95
CA PHE A 88 8.76 -16.38 -1.08
C PHE A 88 8.90 -17.74 -0.42
N PHE A 89 9.55 -18.70 -1.05
CA PHE A 89 9.78 -20.02 -0.46
C PHE A 89 11.25 -20.41 -0.62
N ILE A 90 11.68 -21.39 0.16
CA ILE A 90 12.95 -22.08 -0.04
C ILE A 90 12.67 -23.57 -0.21
N GLN A 91 13.54 -24.24 -0.95
CA GLN A 91 13.53 -25.68 -1.10
C GLN A 91 14.81 -26.23 -0.47
N GLU A 92 14.64 -27.08 0.53
CA GLU A 92 15.71 -27.86 1.17
C GLU A 92 15.54 -29.34 0.78
N ASP A 93 16.49 -30.20 1.16
CA ASP A 93 16.48 -31.63 0.80
C ASP A 93 15.18 -32.35 1.22
N GLU A 94 14.55 -31.88 2.30
CA GLU A 94 13.34 -32.47 2.88
C GLU A 94 12.03 -31.88 2.34
N GLY A 95 12.06 -30.79 1.55
CA GLY A 95 10.86 -30.17 0.98
C GLY A 95 10.86 -28.64 0.94
N TYR A 96 9.68 -28.05 0.81
CA TYR A 96 9.47 -26.61 0.74
C TYR A 96 9.20 -26.01 2.11
N LEU A 97 9.75 -24.81 2.35
CA LEU A 97 9.57 -24.02 3.57
C LEU A 97 9.21 -22.57 3.24
N LEU A 98 8.58 -21.91 4.23
CA LEU A 98 8.33 -20.46 4.18
C LEU A 98 9.59 -19.65 4.46
N THR A 99 9.72 -18.51 3.78
CA THR A 99 10.66 -17.45 4.13
C THR A 99 10.00 -16.46 5.10
N PRO A 100 10.76 -15.53 5.72
CA PRO A 100 10.17 -14.41 6.44
C PRO A 100 9.15 -13.63 5.61
N THR A 101 9.37 -13.52 4.29
CA THR A 101 8.47 -12.83 3.37
C THR A 101 7.13 -13.54 3.21
N SER A 102 7.10 -14.87 2.97
CA SER A 102 5.83 -15.60 2.83
C SER A 102 5.10 -15.83 4.14
N ARG A 103 5.76 -15.71 5.30
CA ARG A 103 5.07 -15.65 6.59
C ARG A 103 4.14 -14.44 6.70
N LEU A 104 4.49 -13.32 6.08
CA LEU A 104 3.60 -12.16 5.95
C LEU A 104 2.43 -12.38 4.98
N LEU A 105 2.25 -13.56 4.42
CA LEU A 105 1.12 -13.90 3.54
C LEU A 105 0.15 -14.88 4.19
N LEU A 106 0.42 -15.33 5.41
CA LEU A 106 -0.46 -16.22 6.15
C LEU A 106 -1.77 -15.52 6.47
N LYS A 107 -2.86 -16.28 6.47
CA LYS A 107 -4.20 -15.75 6.74
C LYS A 107 -4.34 -15.22 8.17
N ASP A 108 -3.79 -15.96 9.12
CA ASP A 108 -3.89 -15.64 10.56
C ASP A 108 -2.71 -14.81 11.09
N GLU A 109 -1.78 -14.39 10.21
CA GLU A 109 -0.71 -13.46 10.58
C GLU A 109 -1.30 -12.05 10.80
N PRO A 110 -1.21 -11.46 12.01
CA PRO A 110 -1.78 -10.14 12.28
C PRO A 110 -1.28 -9.04 11.35
N LEU A 111 -0.05 -9.18 10.85
CA LEU A 111 0.60 -8.24 9.93
C LEU A 111 0.57 -8.70 8.46
N SER A 112 -0.40 -9.57 8.11
CA SER A 112 -0.51 -10.14 6.76
C SER A 112 -0.67 -9.06 5.70
N LEU A 113 0.08 -9.19 4.60
CA LEU A 113 0.04 -8.36 3.40
C LEU A 113 -0.79 -9.01 2.28
N ALA A 114 -1.33 -10.21 2.51
CA ALA A 114 -2.14 -10.91 1.52
C ALA A 114 -3.35 -10.08 1.01
N PRO A 115 -4.08 -9.32 1.84
CA PRO A 115 -5.19 -8.50 1.36
C PRO A 115 -4.77 -7.45 0.33
N LEU A 116 -3.64 -6.77 0.55
CA LEU A 116 -3.11 -5.79 -0.40
C LEU A 116 -2.78 -6.45 -1.75
N VAL A 117 -2.16 -7.64 -1.73
CA VAL A 117 -1.87 -8.40 -2.95
C VAL A 117 -3.15 -8.79 -3.70
N GLN A 118 -4.20 -9.20 -2.99
CA GLN A 118 -5.48 -9.56 -3.62
C GLN A 118 -6.15 -8.35 -4.28
N MET A 119 -6.14 -7.19 -3.62
CA MET A 119 -6.72 -5.95 -4.13
C MET A 119 -5.98 -5.43 -5.36
N GLU A 120 -4.67 -5.21 -5.27
CA GLU A 120 -3.88 -4.60 -6.35
C GLU A 120 -3.84 -5.46 -7.62
N LEU A 121 -4.01 -6.78 -7.46
CA LEU A 121 -4.00 -7.74 -8.57
C LEU A 121 -5.41 -8.19 -8.97
N ASP A 122 -6.46 -7.57 -8.42
CA ASP A 122 -7.83 -7.77 -8.89
C ASP A 122 -7.99 -7.21 -10.31
N PRO A 123 -8.74 -7.88 -11.22
CA PRO A 123 -8.98 -7.36 -12.56
C PRO A 123 -9.49 -5.92 -12.56
N ASN A 124 -10.33 -5.51 -11.60
CA ASN A 124 -10.84 -4.15 -11.53
C ASN A 124 -9.71 -3.10 -11.37
N LEU A 125 -8.66 -3.41 -10.60
CA LEU A 125 -7.50 -2.53 -10.41
C LEU A 125 -6.44 -2.68 -11.51
N MET A 126 -6.40 -3.84 -12.17
CA MET A 126 -5.46 -4.12 -13.26
C MET A 126 -5.92 -3.59 -14.62
N ASP A 127 -7.21 -3.62 -14.92
CA ASP A 127 -7.76 -3.22 -16.21
C ASP A 127 -7.37 -1.79 -16.65
N PRO A 128 -7.35 -0.78 -15.75
CA PRO A 128 -6.90 0.58 -16.09
C PRO A 128 -5.49 0.68 -16.69
N TRP A 129 -4.59 -0.22 -16.32
CA TRP A 129 -3.21 -0.23 -16.82
C TRP A 129 -3.14 -0.50 -18.32
N HIS A 130 -4.10 -1.24 -18.88
CA HIS A 130 -4.20 -1.49 -20.32
C HIS A 130 -4.59 -0.24 -21.13
N SER A 131 -5.15 0.79 -20.46
CA SER A 131 -5.64 2.01 -21.09
C SER A 131 -4.64 3.18 -21.07
N LEU A 132 -3.49 3.04 -20.39
CA LEU A 132 -2.53 4.12 -20.14
C LEU A 132 -2.13 4.90 -21.40
N SER A 133 -1.69 4.20 -22.45
CA SER A 133 -1.26 4.87 -23.70
C SER A 133 -2.40 5.55 -24.43
N LYS A 134 -3.63 5.04 -24.31
CA LYS A 134 -4.82 5.65 -24.91
C LYS A 134 -5.20 6.90 -24.14
N TRP A 135 -5.21 6.81 -22.81
CA TRP A 135 -5.50 7.94 -21.92
C TRP A 135 -4.55 9.12 -22.15
N LEU A 136 -3.23 8.89 -22.17
CA LEU A 136 -2.23 9.94 -22.45
C LEU A 136 -2.42 10.63 -23.81
N LYS A 137 -2.90 9.90 -24.82
CA LYS A 137 -3.14 10.46 -26.16
C LYS A 137 -4.42 11.28 -26.24
N ASN A 138 -5.40 11.00 -25.38
CA ASN A 138 -6.68 11.71 -25.40
C ASN A 138 -6.52 13.15 -24.91
N GLY A 139 -5.50 13.44 -24.07
CA GLY A 139 -5.24 14.78 -23.54
C GLY A 139 -6.35 15.30 -22.62
N ASP A 140 -7.17 14.40 -22.09
CA ASP A 140 -8.22 14.74 -21.12
C ASP A 140 -7.64 14.69 -19.71
N ASP A 141 -7.23 15.86 -19.22
CA ASP A 141 -6.69 16.03 -17.88
C ASP A 141 -7.77 15.92 -16.77
N SER A 142 -9.05 15.77 -17.14
CA SER A 142 -10.16 15.74 -16.17
C SER A 142 -10.51 14.35 -15.64
N SER A 143 -9.93 13.29 -16.21
CA SER A 143 -10.24 11.89 -15.88
C SER A 143 -8.97 11.08 -15.65
N THR A 144 -9.01 10.12 -14.73
CA THR A 144 -7.91 9.16 -14.50
C THR A 144 -8.03 7.97 -15.46
N PRO A 145 -6.96 7.17 -15.66
CA PRO A 145 -7.07 5.89 -16.36
C PRO A 145 -8.14 4.97 -15.75
N TYR A 146 -8.28 4.94 -14.43
CA TYR A 146 -9.34 4.19 -13.75
C TYR A 146 -10.73 4.69 -14.16
N ALA A 147 -10.99 5.99 -14.06
CA ALA A 147 -12.28 6.57 -14.43
C ALA A 147 -12.58 6.42 -15.93
N THR A 148 -11.56 6.47 -16.78
CA THR A 148 -11.69 6.21 -18.22
C THR A 148 -12.11 4.77 -18.53
N THR A 149 -11.60 3.80 -17.77
CA THR A 149 -11.90 2.38 -17.95
C THR A 149 -13.26 2.00 -17.36
N HIS A 150 -13.58 2.49 -16.16
CA HIS A 150 -14.78 2.09 -15.42
C HIS A 150 -15.94 3.08 -15.49
N GLY A 151 -15.73 4.25 -16.11
CA GLY A 151 -16.74 5.30 -16.28
C GLY A 151 -16.97 6.19 -15.06
N MET A 152 -16.31 5.92 -13.92
CA MET A 152 -16.42 6.72 -12.69
C MET A 152 -15.15 6.60 -11.82
N PRO A 153 -14.87 7.57 -10.93
CA PRO A 153 -13.74 7.51 -10.01
C PRO A 153 -13.80 6.32 -9.05
N ILE A 154 -12.65 5.86 -8.57
CA ILE A 154 -12.53 4.65 -7.73
C ILE A 154 -13.35 4.70 -6.44
N PHE A 155 -13.38 5.84 -5.73
CA PHE A 155 -14.15 5.97 -4.49
C PHE A 155 -15.66 5.95 -4.73
N GLU A 156 -16.12 6.51 -5.86
CA GLU A 156 -17.53 6.43 -6.26
C GLU A 156 -17.90 5.00 -6.66
N TYR A 157 -17.03 4.33 -7.42
CA TYR A 157 -17.20 2.94 -7.81
C TYR A 157 -17.27 2.02 -6.58
N ALA A 158 -16.34 2.16 -5.64
CA ALA A 158 -16.35 1.39 -4.39
C ALA A 158 -17.63 1.64 -3.57
N GLY A 159 -18.12 2.89 -3.52
CA GLY A 159 -19.39 3.21 -2.88
C GLY A 159 -20.61 2.51 -3.51
N ASN A 160 -20.55 2.18 -4.80
CA ASN A 160 -21.60 1.47 -5.52
C ASN A 160 -21.45 -0.06 -5.50
N GLU A 161 -20.23 -0.58 -5.25
CA GLU A 161 -19.88 -1.99 -5.37
C GLU A 161 -19.37 -2.57 -4.03
N PRO A 162 -20.24 -3.23 -3.23
CA PRO A 162 -19.90 -3.68 -1.88
C PRO A 162 -18.69 -4.62 -1.81
N TRP A 163 -18.48 -5.46 -2.83
CA TRP A 163 -17.35 -6.39 -2.88
C TRP A 163 -16.02 -5.64 -3.02
N LEU A 164 -15.97 -4.58 -3.82
CA LEU A 164 -14.78 -3.75 -4.00
C LEU A 164 -14.54 -2.91 -2.75
N ASN A 165 -15.60 -2.32 -2.17
CA ASN A 165 -15.50 -1.59 -0.90
C ASN A 165 -14.88 -2.48 0.19
N HIS A 166 -15.35 -3.71 0.32
CA HIS A 166 -14.80 -4.66 1.30
C HIS A 166 -13.33 -4.98 1.02
N LEU A 167 -12.99 -5.28 -0.23
CA LEU A 167 -11.61 -5.60 -0.64
C LEU A 167 -10.66 -4.43 -0.38
N PHE A 168 -11.07 -3.21 -0.74
CA PHE A 168 -10.30 -1.98 -0.52
C PHE A 168 -10.09 -1.70 0.97
N ASN A 169 -11.15 -1.77 1.77
CA ASN A 169 -11.07 -1.52 3.21
C ASN A 169 -10.19 -2.55 3.93
N GLU A 170 -10.24 -3.83 3.55
CA GLU A 170 -9.39 -4.85 4.18
C GLU A 170 -7.91 -4.68 3.77
N ALA A 171 -7.63 -4.28 2.52
CA ALA A 171 -6.29 -3.94 2.09
C ALA A 171 -5.71 -2.75 2.90
N MET A 172 -6.49 -1.67 3.05
CA MET A 172 -6.07 -0.51 3.85
C MET A 172 -5.90 -0.85 5.34
N ALA A 173 -6.78 -1.69 5.89
CA ALA A 173 -6.68 -2.18 7.26
C ALA A 173 -5.40 -3.02 7.46
N SER A 174 -5.04 -3.87 6.50
CA SER A 174 -3.82 -4.68 6.55
C SER A 174 -2.55 -3.83 6.68
N ASP A 175 -2.46 -2.75 5.90
CA ASP A 175 -1.35 -1.81 5.98
C ASP A 175 -1.35 -1.02 7.30
N ALA A 176 -2.55 -0.62 7.76
CA ALA A 176 -2.72 0.07 9.04
C ALA A 176 -2.24 -0.78 10.22
N ARG A 177 -2.54 -2.09 10.25
CA ARG A 177 -2.05 -3.00 11.30
C ARG A 177 -0.52 -3.02 11.36
N LEU A 178 0.15 -3.11 10.21
CA LEU A 178 1.61 -3.06 10.11
C LEU A 178 2.16 -1.73 10.63
N VAL A 179 1.67 -0.60 10.12
CA VAL A 179 2.11 0.73 10.52
C VAL A 179 1.94 0.95 12.03
N MET A 180 0.78 0.60 12.57
CA MET A 180 0.50 0.81 13.99
C MET A 180 1.29 -0.13 14.90
N SER A 181 1.66 -1.33 14.44
CA SER A 181 2.55 -2.23 15.19
C SER A 181 3.92 -1.61 15.48
N VAL A 182 4.40 -0.72 14.60
CA VAL A 182 5.65 0.02 14.76
C VAL A 182 5.44 1.32 15.52
N LEU A 183 4.43 2.13 15.16
CA LEU A 183 4.18 3.42 15.81
C LEU A 183 3.86 3.30 17.30
N THR A 184 3.04 2.31 17.67
CA THR A 184 2.70 2.08 19.08
C THR A 184 3.88 1.55 19.89
N LYS A 185 4.98 1.08 19.29
CA LYS A 185 6.18 0.62 20.00
C LYS A 185 7.28 1.66 20.02
N SER A 186 7.61 2.22 18.86
CA SER A 186 8.79 3.06 18.65
C SER A 186 8.47 4.52 18.31
N GLY A 187 7.20 4.84 17.98
CA GLY A 187 6.74 6.16 17.58
C GLY A 187 5.82 6.86 18.58
N LYS A 188 5.71 6.36 19.83
CA LYS A 188 4.74 6.85 20.83
C LYS A 188 4.80 8.36 21.08
N GLY A 189 5.97 8.98 20.88
CA GLY A 189 6.17 10.42 21.05
C GLY A 189 5.20 11.27 20.23
N VAL A 190 4.79 10.78 19.05
CA VAL A 190 3.84 11.44 18.16
C VAL A 190 2.48 11.68 18.83
N PHE A 191 2.07 10.82 19.78
CA PHE A 191 0.77 10.94 20.45
C PHE A 191 0.86 11.57 21.85
N LYS A 192 2.04 12.02 22.26
CA LYS A 192 2.25 12.53 23.62
C LYS A 192 1.48 13.83 23.84
N GLY A 193 0.71 13.87 24.92
CA GLY A 193 -0.01 15.07 25.39
C GLY A 193 -1.40 15.27 24.76
N LEU A 194 -1.77 14.46 23.77
CA LEU A 194 -3.10 14.52 23.15
C LEU A 194 -4.18 14.00 24.11
N LYS A 195 -5.37 14.60 24.05
CA LYS A 195 -6.60 14.14 24.71
C LYS A 195 -7.68 13.79 23.69
N SER A 196 -7.59 14.30 22.47
CA SER A 196 -8.49 13.99 21.37
C SER A 196 -7.75 13.89 20.03
N LEU A 197 -8.18 12.97 19.17
CA LEU A 197 -7.61 12.77 17.84
C LEU A 197 -8.72 12.41 16.85
N VAL A 198 -8.73 13.04 15.67
CA VAL A 198 -9.60 12.64 14.56
C VAL A 198 -8.76 11.98 13.48
N ASP A 199 -9.12 10.75 13.10
CA ASP A 199 -8.53 10.01 11.98
C ASP A 199 -9.37 10.26 10.72
N VAL A 200 -8.86 11.11 9.83
CA VAL A 200 -9.56 11.58 8.62
C VAL A 200 -9.22 10.66 7.46
N GLY A 201 -10.25 10.10 6.80
CA GLY A 201 -10.08 8.97 5.90
C GLY A 201 -9.64 7.71 6.66
N GLY A 202 -10.08 7.57 7.92
CA GLY A 202 -9.62 6.50 8.82
C GLY A 202 -10.16 5.11 8.50
N GLY A 203 -10.95 4.97 7.44
CA GLY A 203 -11.54 3.74 6.96
C GLY A 203 -12.43 3.08 8.00
N THR A 204 -12.23 1.77 8.19
CA THR A 204 -12.93 0.97 9.21
C THR A 204 -12.39 1.18 10.64
N GLY A 205 -11.52 2.19 10.84
CA GLY A 205 -11.03 2.62 12.14
C GLY A 205 -9.87 1.81 12.70
N THR A 206 -9.12 1.11 11.85
CA THR A 206 -7.98 0.27 12.29
C THR A 206 -6.89 1.09 13.00
N VAL A 207 -6.55 2.27 12.48
CA VAL A 207 -5.57 3.17 13.10
C VAL A 207 -6.10 3.74 14.40
N ALA A 208 -7.28 4.37 14.35
CA ALA A 208 -7.93 4.95 15.53
C ALA A 208 -8.11 3.94 16.67
N ARG A 209 -8.50 2.69 16.38
CA ARG A 209 -8.62 1.62 17.39
C ARG A 209 -7.29 1.27 18.04
N ALA A 210 -6.22 1.10 17.24
CA ALA A 210 -4.89 0.83 17.77
C ALA A 210 -4.37 1.97 18.67
N ILE A 211 -4.68 3.23 18.33
CA ILE A 211 -4.35 4.39 19.16
C ILE A 211 -5.18 4.36 20.46
N ALA A 212 -6.49 4.16 20.36
CA ALA A 212 -7.39 4.12 21.51
C ALA A 212 -7.00 3.03 22.53
N ASP A 213 -6.57 1.86 22.04
CA ASP A 213 -6.09 0.75 22.88
C ASP A 213 -4.72 1.04 23.52
N ALA A 214 -3.79 1.64 22.76
CA ALA A 214 -2.45 1.97 23.25
C ALA A 214 -2.42 3.20 24.18
N PHE A 215 -3.38 4.11 24.03
CA PHE A 215 -3.49 5.38 24.74
C PHE A 215 -4.95 5.63 25.19
N PRO A 216 -5.42 4.95 26.26
CA PRO A 216 -6.82 5.03 26.69
C PRO A 216 -7.31 6.43 27.08
N GLN A 217 -6.38 7.37 27.31
CA GLN A 217 -6.68 8.77 27.61
C GLN A 217 -7.03 9.62 26.37
N ILE A 218 -6.79 9.13 25.15
CA ILE A 218 -7.06 9.85 23.91
C ILE A 218 -8.44 9.44 23.40
N ASN A 219 -9.36 10.41 23.29
CA ASN A 219 -10.63 10.22 22.60
C ASN A 219 -10.39 10.25 21.09
N CYS A 220 -10.56 9.12 20.43
CA CYS A 220 -10.39 8.97 19.00
C CYS A 220 -11.74 9.05 18.30
N SER A 221 -11.80 9.71 17.15
CA SER A 221 -12.94 9.64 16.24
C SER A 221 -12.47 9.37 14.82
N VAL A 222 -13.16 8.51 14.09
CA VAL A 222 -12.90 8.27 12.67
C VAL A 222 -13.86 9.13 11.85
N LEU A 223 -13.32 9.92 10.93
CA LEU A 223 -14.10 10.61 9.89
C LEU A 223 -13.89 9.88 8.56
N ASP A 224 -14.95 9.35 7.98
CA ASP A 224 -14.92 8.75 6.65
C ASP A 224 -16.27 8.92 5.91
N LEU A 225 -16.32 8.50 4.65
CA LEU A 225 -17.53 8.50 3.86
C LEU A 225 -18.61 7.59 4.48
N PRO A 226 -19.91 7.93 4.38
CA PRO A 226 -20.98 7.17 5.02
C PRO A 226 -20.99 5.67 4.70
N HIS A 227 -20.69 5.28 3.46
CA HIS A 227 -20.68 3.87 3.04
C HIS A 227 -19.50 3.06 3.61
N VAL A 228 -18.44 3.71 4.09
CA VAL A 228 -17.26 3.04 4.67
C VAL A 228 -17.52 2.68 6.14
N ILE A 229 -18.21 3.55 6.86
CA ILE A 229 -18.47 3.39 8.30
C ILE A 229 -19.86 2.82 8.61
N GLU A 230 -20.64 2.47 7.59
CA GLU A 230 -21.98 1.92 7.76
C GLU A 230 -21.93 0.65 8.63
N GLY A 231 -22.77 0.62 9.68
CA GLY A 231 -22.83 -0.51 10.62
C GLY A 231 -21.67 -0.59 11.61
N LEU A 232 -20.71 0.34 11.59
CA LEU A 232 -19.64 0.38 12.59
C LEU A 232 -20.10 1.11 13.85
N GLU A 233 -19.96 0.44 14.99
CA GLU A 233 -20.22 1.02 16.30
C GLU A 233 -18.92 1.42 16.99
N GLY A 234 -18.94 2.59 17.63
CA GLY A 234 -17.86 3.05 18.49
C GLY A 234 -17.69 2.15 19.72
N CYS A 235 -16.53 2.24 20.38
CA CYS A 235 -16.26 1.51 21.61
C CYS A 235 -15.35 2.31 22.53
N LYS A 236 -15.70 2.41 23.82
CA LYS A 236 -14.95 3.17 24.84
C LYS A 236 -14.69 4.62 24.40
N ASN A 237 -13.45 4.93 24.08
CA ASN A 237 -12.91 6.22 23.65
C ASN A 237 -12.80 6.32 22.12
N LEU A 238 -13.48 5.46 21.35
CA LEU A 238 -13.53 5.49 19.89
C LEU A 238 -14.97 5.77 19.40
N SER A 239 -15.14 6.73 18.50
CA SER A 239 -16.39 7.01 17.79
C SER A 239 -16.20 7.08 16.26
N PHE A 240 -17.29 7.04 15.51
CA PHE A 240 -17.30 7.15 14.05
C PHE A 240 -18.20 8.33 13.63
N VAL A 241 -17.76 9.07 12.62
CA VAL A 241 -18.43 10.25 12.07
C VAL A 241 -18.48 10.09 10.55
N GLY A 242 -19.69 9.95 10.01
CA GLY A 242 -19.89 9.89 8.55
C GLY A 242 -19.90 11.30 7.99
N GLY A 243 -19.07 11.57 6.98
CA GLY A 243 -18.97 12.91 6.43
C GLY A 243 -18.04 13.03 5.24
N ASP A 244 -17.74 14.28 4.91
CA ASP A 244 -16.90 14.67 3.79
C ASP A 244 -15.84 15.66 4.32
N MET A 245 -14.58 15.23 4.28
CA MET A 245 -13.44 16.00 4.78
C MET A 245 -13.22 17.33 4.03
N PHE A 246 -13.72 17.46 2.79
CA PHE A 246 -13.68 18.73 2.07
C PHE A 246 -14.67 19.76 2.62
N LYS A 247 -15.72 19.30 3.32
CA LYS A 247 -16.74 20.16 3.92
C LYS A 247 -16.41 20.53 5.35
N SER A 248 -16.21 19.53 6.21
CA SER A 248 -15.99 19.73 7.64
C SER A 248 -15.20 18.58 8.26
N ILE A 249 -14.26 18.92 9.16
CA ILE A 249 -13.52 17.98 9.98
C ILE A 249 -13.84 18.30 11.45
N PRO A 250 -14.25 17.32 12.29
CA PRO A 250 -14.49 17.56 13.72
C PRO A 250 -13.24 18.10 14.43
N SER A 251 -13.44 18.99 15.40
CA SER A 251 -12.32 19.55 16.16
C SER A 251 -11.67 18.53 17.11
N ALA A 252 -10.35 18.53 17.19
CA ALA A 252 -9.56 17.70 18.09
C ALA A 252 -8.18 18.33 18.36
N ASP A 253 -7.44 17.79 19.33
CA ASP A 253 -6.05 18.24 19.58
C ASP A 253 -5.13 17.90 18.41
N ALA A 254 -5.40 16.78 17.72
CA ALA A 254 -4.69 16.42 16.50
C ALA A 254 -5.61 15.81 15.43
N ILE A 255 -5.24 16.03 14.17
CA ILE A 255 -5.82 15.32 13.02
C ILE A 255 -4.78 14.34 12.50
N LEU A 256 -5.16 13.07 12.34
CA LEU A 256 -4.35 12.06 11.68
C LEU A 256 -4.88 11.83 10.27
N ILE A 257 -3.96 11.72 9.32
CA ILE A 257 -4.27 11.48 7.91
C ILE A 257 -3.30 10.41 7.38
N LYS A 258 -3.77 9.18 7.20
CA LYS A 258 -2.95 8.07 6.71
C LYS A 258 -3.41 7.66 5.31
N TRP A 259 -2.51 7.64 4.32
CA TRP A 259 -2.83 7.18 2.96
C TRP A 259 -4.03 7.93 2.34
N VAL A 260 -4.09 9.24 2.52
CA VAL A 260 -5.17 10.07 1.95
C VAL A 260 -4.61 11.12 1.02
N LEU A 261 -3.65 11.93 1.47
CA LEU A 261 -3.18 13.09 0.70
C LEU A 261 -2.49 12.68 -0.61
N HIS A 262 -1.87 11.50 -0.66
CA HIS A 262 -1.36 10.95 -1.91
C HIS A 262 -2.44 10.62 -2.96
N ASN A 263 -3.73 10.59 -2.61
CA ASN A 263 -4.82 10.36 -3.56
C ASN A 263 -5.29 11.61 -4.29
N TRP A 264 -4.91 12.79 -3.81
CA TRP A 264 -5.49 14.06 -4.25
C TRP A 264 -4.48 14.97 -4.93
N SER A 265 -4.96 15.84 -5.80
CA SER A 265 -4.13 16.89 -6.41
C SER A 265 -3.53 17.82 -5.34
N ASP A 266 -2.55 18.65 -5.71
CA ASP A 266 -1.96 19.61 -4.77
C ASP A 266 -2.99 20.64 -4.28
N GLU A 267 -3.88 21.11 -5.16
CA GLU A 267 -4.97 22.04 -4.83
C GLU A 267 -5.96 21.43 -3.84
N GLU A 268 -6.30 20.15 -4.05
CA GLU A 268 -7.20 19.39 -3.17
C GLU A 268 -6.55 19.12 -1.82
N CYS A 269 -5.27 18.74 -1.80
CA CYS A 269 -4.49 18.59 -0.56
C CYS A 269 -4.47 19.89 0.25
N ILE A 270 -4.26 21.04 -0.39
CA ILE A 270 -4.28 22.34 0.30
C ILE A 270 -5.65 22.61 0.93
N LYS A 271 -6.77 22.27 0.25
CA LYS A 271 -8.11 22.41 0.82
C LYS A 271 -8.31 21.52 2.05
N ILE A 272 -7.91 20.25 1.97
CA ILE A 272 -7.99 19.30 3.09
C ILE A 272 -7.14 19.80 4.26
N LEU A 273 -5.89 20.19 4.00
CA LEU A 273 -4.97 20.69 5.02
C LEU A 273 -5.50 21.96 5.70
N LYS A 274 -6.14 22.88 4.96
CA LYS A 274 -6.81 24.04 5.55
C LYS A 274 -7.96 23.64 6.48
N LYS A 275 -8.76 22.63 6.11
CA LYS A 275 -9.80 22.08 7.00
C LYS A 275 -9.21 21.43 8.24
N CYS A 276 -8.09 20.74 8.11
CA CYS A 276 -7.38 20.18 9.26
C CYS A 276 -6.87 21.29 10.18
N LYS A 277 -6.32 22.37 9.60
CA LYS A 277 -5.86 23.54 10.35
C LYS A 277 -6.98 24.22 11.13
N GLU A 278 -8.16 24.37 10.52
CA GLU A 278 -9.36 24.91 11.17
C GLU A 278 -9.84 24.04 12.35
N ALA A 279 -9.54 22.73 12.33
CA ALA A 279 -10.03 21.76 13.31
C ALA A 279 -9.09 21.54 14.52
N ILE A 280 -7.88 22.11 14.51
CA ILE A 280 -6.89 21.95 15.60
C ILE A 280 -6.65 23.26 16.37
N PRO A 281 -6.23 23.18 17.65
CA PRO A 281 -5.81 24.36 18.39
C PRO A 281 -4.48 24.92 17.86
N SER A 282 -4.02 26.04 18.41
CA SER A 282 -2.71 26.62 18.04
C SER A 282 -1.55 25.71 18.42
N LYS A 283 -0.37 25.95 17.84
CA LYS A 283 0.86 25.19 18.12
C LYS A 283 1.23 25.24 19.62
N GLU A 284 1.04 26.37 20.28
CA GLU A 284 1.31 26.57 21.72
C GLU A 284 0.40 25.72 22.60
N ASN A 285 -0.80 25.43 22.11
CA ASN A 285 -1.78 24.55 22.76
C ASN A 285 -1.64 23.08 22.31
N GLY A 286 -0.57 22.74 21.59
CA GLY A 286 -0.25 21.38 21.18
C GLY A 286 -0.95 20.90 19.91
N GLY A 287 -1.61 21.79 19.16
CA GLY A 287 -2.30 21.44 17.92
C GLY A 287 -1.35 21.00 16.82
N LYS A 288 -1.68 19.88 16.15
CA LYS A 288 -0.91 19.39 15.00
C LYS A 288 -1.71 18.48 14.07
N VAL A 289 -1.24 18.38 12.83
CA VAL A 289 -1.67 17.35 11.87
C VAL A 289 -0.57 16.29 11.81
N ILE A 290 -0.95 15.02 11.85
CA ILE A 290 -0.06 13.86 11.76
C ILE A 290 -0.38 13.17 10.43
N ILE A 291 0.52 13.27 9.46
CA ILE A 291 0.38 12.64 8.16
C ILE A 291 1.22 11.36 8.14
N ILE A 292 0.67 10.27 7.62
CA ILE A 292 1.39 9.03 7.37
C ILE A 292 1.27 8.72 5.88
N ASP A 293 2.31 9.07 5.14
CA ASP A 293 2.40 8.89 3.69
C ASP A 293 3.86 8.68 3.28
N MET A 294 4.11 8.35 2.01
CA MET A 294 5.49 8.28 1.52
C MET A 294 6.09 9.68 1.34
N VAL A 295 7.40 9.75 1.56
CA VAL A 295 8.23 10.89 1.15
C VAL A 295 9.22 10.34 0.14
N LEU A 296 9.07 10.75 -1.12
CA LEU A 296 9.93 10.28 -2.21
C LEU A 296 11.38 10.62 -1.89
N MET A 297 12.24 9.61 -1.97
CA MET A 297 13.68 9.79 -1.75
C MET A 297 14.27 10.68 -2.85
N ASP A 298 15.18 11.58 -2.47
CA ASP A 298 15.97 12.34 -3.44
C ASP A 298 16.85 11.39 -4.23
N GLN A 299 16.79 11.48 -5.57
CA GLN A 299 17.63 10.71 -6.48
C GLN A 299 19.13 10.87 -6.21
N ASN A 300 19.55 11.99 -5.60
CA ASN A 300 20.95 12.27 -5.26
C ASN A 300 21.39 11.66 -3.91
N LEU A 301 20.44 11.24 -3.06
CA LEU A 301 20.71 10.65 -1.74
C LEU A 301 20.63 9.13 -1.72
N ARG A 302 20.71 8.49 -2.90
CA ARG A 302 20.70 7.02 -3.08
C ARG A 302 21.74 6.36 -2.18
N THR A 303 21.29 5.78 -1.08
CA THR A 303 22.11 4.89 -0.25
C THR A 303 21.55 3.47 -0.37
N ARG A 304 22.17 2.69 -1.25
CA ARG A 304 22.18 1.20 -1.33
C ARG A 304 20.88 0.37 -1.39
N ASP A 305 19.68 0.86 -1.11
CA ASP A 305 18.46 0.04 -1.25
C ASP A 305 17.62 0.39 -2.48
N ASP A 306 18.03 -0.15 -3.63
CA ASP A 306 17.40 0.05 -4.95
C ASP A 306 15.90 -0.33 -4.96
N LYS A 307 15.49 -1.31 -4.15
CA LYS A 307 14.13 -1.88 -4.16
C LYS A 307 13.09 -1.00 -3.48
N SER A 308 13.45 -0.31 -2.40
CA SER A 308 12.51 0.57 -1.71
C SER A 308 12.15 1.78 -2.56
N TYR A 309 13.14 2.36 -3.25
CA TYR A 309 12.89 3.44 -4.21
C TYR A 309 12.06 2.98 -5.41
N GLU A 310 12.36 1.80 -5.97
CA GLU A 310 11.53 1.19 -7.02
C GLU A 310 10.06 1.05 -6.56
N THR A 311 9.84 0.61 -5.32
CA THR A 311 8.49 0.51 -4.76
C THR A 311 7.81 1.88 -4.65
N GLN A 312 8.53 2.93 -4.25
CA GLN A 312 7.99 4.29 -4.22
C GLN A 312 7.55 4.77 -5.62
N LEU A 313 8.31 4.45 -6.67
CA LEU A 313 7.93 4.76 -8.05
C LEU A 313 6.70 3.97 -8.51
N PHE A 314 6.56 2.72 -8.08
CA PHE A 314 5.34 1.95 -8.34
C PHE A 314 4.11 2.60 -7.71
N PHE A 315 4.23 3.09 -6.47
CA PHE A 315 3.14 3.82 -5.83
C PHE A 315 2.82 5.16 -6.51
N ASP A 316 3.81 5.84 -7.09
CA ASP A 316 3.57 7.07 -7.86
C ASP A 316 2.79 6.79 -9.15
N MET A 317 3.19 5.76 -9.89
CA MET A 317 2.44 5.29 -11.07
C MET A 317 1.04 4.81 -10.69
N LEU A 318 0.89 4.11 -9.55
CA LEU A 318 -0.42 3.68 -9.05
C LEU A 318 -1.33 4.88 -8.78
N MET A 319 -0.82 5.94 -8.17
CA MET A 319 -1.60 7.16 -7.94
C MET A 319 -2.05 7.79 -9.25
N MET A 320 -1.16 7.91 -10.24
CA MET A 320 -1.51 8.41 -11.57
C MET A 320 -2.61 7.58 -12.26
N VAL A 321 -2.63 6.27 -12.04
CA VAL A 321 -3.62 5.36 -12.66
C VAL A 321 -4.97 5.43 -11.95
N ALA A 322 -4.97 5.36 -10.62
CA ALA A 322 -6.18 5.16 -9.83
C ALA A 322 -6.90 6.48 -9.49
N VAL A 323 -6.16 7.56 -9.23
CA VAL A 323 -6.63 8.78 -8.58
C VAL A 323 -5.96 10.04 -9.17
N SER A 324 -6.30 11.24 -8.67
CA SER A 324 -5.73 12.51 -9.17
C SER A 324 -4.41 12.90 -8.49
N GLY A 325 -3.98 12.11 -7.50
CA GLY A 325 -2.81 12.40 -6.67
C GLY A 325 -1.49 11.87 -7.22
N LYS A 326 -0.49 11.88 -6.34
CA LYS A 326 0.90 11.51 -6.62
C LYS A 326 1.66 11.21 -5.33
N GLN A 327 2.79 10.53 -5.44
CA GLN A 327 3.79 10.52 -4.38
C GLN A 327 4.59 11.83 -4.41
N ARG A 328 4.99 12.31 -3.23
CA ARG A 328 5.55 13.66 -3.07
C ARG A 328 6.94 13.61 -2.49
N SER A 329 7.84 14.44 -3.03
CA SER A 329 9.14 14.69 -2.42
C SER A 329 9.00 15.50 -1.14
N GLN A 330 10.08 15.61 -0.36
CA GLN A 330 10.11 16.49 0.80
C GLN A 330 9.80 17.95 0.43
N GLN A 331 10.27 18.42 -0.73
CA GLN A 331 10.01 19.79 -1.19
C GLN A 331 8.55 20.00 -1.57
N ASP A 332 7.92 19.01 -2.21
CA ASP A 332 6.49 19.07 -2.54
C ASP A 332 5.64 19.14 -1.26
N TRP A 333 5.96 18.31 -0.27
CA TRP A 333 5.31 18.34 1.05
C TRP A 333 5.46 19.72 1.73
N ALA A 334 6.68 20.26 1.76
CA ALA A 334 6.94 21.58 2.33
C ALA A 334 6.13 22.69 1.63
N ASN A 335 6.02 22.60 0.30
CA ASN A 335 5.21 23.53 -0.49
C ASN A 335 3.72 23.42 -0.13
N LEU A 336 3.17 22.21 0.00
CA LEU A 336 1.77 22.02 0.41
C LEU A 336 1.49 22.64 1.78
N PHE A 337 2.36 22.37 2.76
CA PHE A 337 2.18 22.89 4.12
C PHE A 337 2.21 24.42 4.14
N SER A 338 3.16 25.03 3.44
CA SER A 338 3.28 26.48 3.31
C SER A 338 2.03 27.11 2.67
N HIS A 339 1.52 26.54 1.56
CA HIS A 339 0.32 27.04 0.89
C HIS A 339 -0.98 26.80 1.67
N ALA A 340 -1.00 25.77 2.53
CA ALA A 340 -2.07 25.55 3.50
C ALA A 340 -1.94 26.44 4.75
N GLY A 341 -0.84 27.20 4.86
CA GLY A 341 -0.60 28.18 5.90
C GLY A 341 -0.01 27.62 7.19
N PHE A 342 0.54 26.41 7.19
CA PHE A 342 1.24 25.85 8.35
C PHE A 342 2.61 26.51 8.53
N SER A 343 3.06 26.61 9.79
CA SER A 343 4.25 27.36 10.16
C SER A 343 5.52 26.50 10.22
N ASP A 344 5.38 25.20 10.46
CA ASP A 344 6.49 24.30 10.72
C ASP A 344 6.09 22.84 10.44
N TYR A 345 7.07 21.98 10.17
CA TYR A 345 6.85 20.54 10.00
C TYR A 345 8.09 19.71 10.37
N ASN A 346 7.86 18.45 10.73
CA ASN A 346 8.91 17.49 11.07
C ASN A 346 8.63 16.14 10.38
N ILE A 347 9.62 15.58 9.69
CA ILE A 347 9.52 14.29 8.99
C ILE A 347 10.33 13.24 9.76
N ILE A 348 9.66 12.14 10.13
CA ILE A 348 10.21 11.05 10.91
C ILE A 348 10.17 9.75 10.06
N PRO A 349 11.30 9.31 9.48
CA PRO A 349 11.36 8.13 8.61
C PRO A 349 11.45 6.83 9.44
N ILE A 350 10.35 6.47 10.11
CA ILE A 350 10.29 5.31 11.04
C ILE A 350 9.45 4.14 10.51
N LEU A 351 8.79 4.27 9.35
CA LEU A 351 7.77 3.32 8.87
C LEU A 351 8.14 2.67 7.53
N GLY A 352 9.41 2.34 7.34
CA GLY A 352 9.91 1.72 6.11
C GLY A 352 9.70 2.64 4.92
N LEU A 353 8.77 2.28 4.03
CA LEU A 353 8.43 3.09 2.84
C LEU A 353 7.65 4.37 3.16
N ARG A 354 7.02 4.46 4.34
CA ARG A 354 6.29 5.65 4.80
C ARG A 354 7.13 6.45 5.77
N SER A 355 6.78 7.73 5.88
CA SER A 355 7.21 8.62 6.94
C SER A 355 6.02 9.04 7.79
N VAL A 356 6.27 9.40 9.04
CA VAL A 356 5.35 10.24 9.80
C VAL A 356 5.75 11.68 9.57
N ILE A 357 4.81 12.54 9.21
CA ILE A 357 5.02 13.97 9.04
C ILE A 357 4.14 14.71 10.04
N GLU A 358 4.74 15.35 11.02
CA GLU A 358 4.03 16.24 11.94
C GLU A 358 4.01 17.64 11.34
N VAL A 359 2.85 18.27 11.26
CA VAL A 359 2.65 19.61 10.68
C VAL A 359 1.98 20.52 11.70
N TYR A 360 2.50 21.72 11.89
CA TYR A 360 2.12 22.62 12.98
C TYR A 360 1.48 23.92 12.46
N PRO A 361 0.32 24.33 12.99
CA PRO A 361 -0.48 25.43 12.45
C PRO A 361 0.20 26.81 12.52
#